data_AF-A0A1J5PKW7-F1
#
_entry.id   AF-A0A1J5PKW7-F1
#
_cell.length_a   1.000
_cell.length_b   1.000
_cell.length_c   1.000
_cell.angle_alpha   90.00
_cell.angle_beta   90.00
_cell.angle_gamma   90.00
#
_symmetry.space_group_name_H-M   'P 1'
#
loop_
_entity.id
_entity.type
_entity.pdbx_description
1 polymer ?
#
loop_
_entity_poly.entity_id
_entity_poly.type
_entity_poly.pdbx_seq_one_letter_code
_entity_poly.pdbx_strand_id
1 'polypeptide(L)'
;MADLQSVIGSLERLSDERTNYLTGQESRLFELKMKQLMIPTQRPVTNGDIGSGFGWRIDPITGQRALHTGLDFPASIGTPILAAAGGIVVAQEFHPEYGNMIEIDHGNDLITRYAHTSKVFVKKGDLVRRGQEIAEVGNTGRTTGPHLHFEVWVHGVAQDPEKFLLAGQQSLGNQLAKAGTAATHIKPLTQAAGGR
;
A
#
# COMPACT_ATOMS: atom_id res chain seq x y z
N MET A 1 -58.55 -3.79 8.83
CA MET A 1 -57.54 -4.52 9.63
C MET A 1 -56.64 -5.38 8.74
N ALA A 2 -57.19 -6.22 7.84
CA ALA A 2 -56.40 -7.06 6.93
C ALA A 2 -55.48 -6.27 5.97
N ASP A 3 -55.96 -5.16 5.40
CA ASP A 3 -55.15 -4.34 4.48
C ASP A 3 -53.91 -3.74 5.17
N LEU A 4 -54.05 -3.29 6.42
CA LEU A 4 -52.95 -2.71 7.19
C LEU A 4 -51.86 -3.75 7.47
N GLN A 5 -52.25 -4.99 7.80
CA GLN A 5 -51.31 -6.10 8.00
C GLN A 5 -50.56 -6.45 6.70
N SER A 6 -51.24 -6.39 5.55
CA SER A 6 -50.60 -6.62 4.26
C SER A 6 -49.56 -5.54 3.91
N VAL A 7 -49.88 -4.27 4.20
CA VAL A 7 -48.99 -3.13 3.97
C VAL A 7 -47.75 -3.22 4.87
N ILE A 8 -47.93 -3.50 6.16
CA ILE A 8 -46.82 -3.71 7.10
C ILE A 8 -45.92 -4.85 6.63
N GLY A 9 -46.49 -6.01 6.28
CA GLY A 9 -45.71 -7.14 5.78
C GLY A 9 -45.02 -6.89 4.44
N SER A 10 -45.51 -5.95 3.63
CA SER A 10 -44.83 -5.50 2.40
C SER A 10 -43.66 -4.53 2.67
N LEU A 11 -43.82 -3.67 3.68
CA LEU A 11 -42.80 -2.73 4.14
C LEU A 11 -41.63 -3.45 4.80
N GLU A 12 -41.91 -4.47 5.61
CA GLU A 12 -40.89 -5.36 6.19
C GLU A 12 -40.06 -6.04 5.11
N ARG A 13 -40.71 -6.67 4.12
CA ARG A 13 -40.02 -7.29 2.97
C ARG A 13 -39.15 -6.31 2.20
N LEU A 14 -39.66 -5.11 1.93
CA LEU A 14 -38.89 -4.07 1.23
C LEU A 14 -37.70 -3.57 2.06
N SER A 15 -37.87 -3.46 3.38
CA SER A 15 -36.79 -3.10 4.31
C SER A 15 -35.69 -4.16 4.32
N ASP A 16 -36.06 -5.44 4.36
CA ASP A 16 -35.13 -6.56 4.33
C ASP A 16 -34.37 -6.62 3.00
N GLU A 17 -35.07 -6.43 1.88
CA GLU A 17 -34.45 -6.35 0.55
C GLU A 17 -33.44 -5.20 0.45
N ARG A 18 -33.81 -4.01 0.94
CA ARG A 18 -32.88 -2.86 0.99
C ARG A 18 -31.68 -3.13 1.88
N THR A 19 -31.89 -3.75 3.04
CA THR A 19 -30.81 -4.06 3.98
C THR A 19 -29.83 -5.03 3.34
N ASN A 20 -30.32 -6.11 2.73
CA ASN A 20 -29.49 -7.08 2.01
C ASN A 20 -28.72 -6.44 0.85
N TYR A 21 -29.36 -5.54 0.09
CA TYR A 21 -28.69 -4.80 -0.97
C TYR A 21 -27.56 -3.92 -0.44
N LEU A 22 -27.80 -3.15 0.64
CA LEU A 22 -26.80 -2.29 1.26
C LEU A 22 -25.64 -3.10 1.82
N THR A 23 -25.91 -4.20 2.54
CA THR A 23 -24.86 -5.09 3.05
C THR A 23 -24.02 -5.67 1.91
N GLY A 24 -24.62 -5.99 0.77
CA GLY A 24 -23.89 -6.43 -0.42
C GLY A 24 -22.98 -5.34 -1.00
N GLN A 25 -23.46 -4.10 -1.06
CA GLN A 25 -22.65 -2.95 -1.52
C GLN A 25 -21.50 -2.64 -0.55
N GLU A 26 -21.77 -2.65 0.76
CA GLU A 26 -20.76 -2.45 1.80
C GLU A 26 -19.66 -3.51 1.72
N SER A 27 -20.05 -4.78 1.57
CA SER A 27 -19.09 -5.88 1.43
C SER A 27 -18.19 -5.71 0.21
N ARG A 28 -18.76 -5.30 -0.94
CA ARG A 28 -17.99 -5.03 -2.17
C ARG A 28 -17.09 -3.81 -2.04
N LEU A 29 -17.59 -2.72 -1.46
CA LEU A 29 -16.79 -1.52 -1.22
C LEU A 29 -15.63 -1.83 -0.26
N PHE A 30 -15.89 -2.62 0.77
CA PHE A 30 -14.87 -3.09 1.69
C PHE A 30 -13.82 -3.94 0.98
N GLU A 31 -14.23 -4.92 0.16
CA GLU A 31 -13.31 -5.76 -0.63
C GLU A 31 -12.42 -4.92 -1.55
N LEU A 32 -12.99 -3.96 -2.28
CA LEU A 32 -12.24 -3.07 -3.17
C LEU A 32 -11.25 -2.20 -2.39
N LYS A 33 -11.67 -1.67 -1.24
CA LYS A 33 -10.82 -0.84 -0.39
C LYS A 33 -9.68 -1.64 0.24
N MET A 34 -9.95 -2.87 0.69
CA MET A 34 -8.93 -3.81 1.17
C MET A 34 -7.92 -4.11 0.07
N LYS A 35 -8.38 -4.48 -1.13
CA LYS A 35 -7.50 -4.73 -2.29
C LYS A 35 -6.60 -3.53 -2.59
N GLN A 36 -7.11 -2.31 -2.49
CA GLN A 36 -6.31 -1.11 -2.73
C GLN A 36 -5.24 -0.86 -1.65
N LEU A 37 -5.51 -1.18 -0.39
CA LEU A 37 -4.57 -0.99 0.73
C LEU A 37 -3.45 -2.05 0.79
N MET A 38 -3.68 -3.19 0.15
CA MET A 38 -2.73 -4.31 0.06
C MET A 38 -1.72 -4.14 -1.08
N ILE A 39 -1.94 -3.23 -2.04
CA ILE A 39 -0.98 -3.01 -3.14
C ILE A 39 0.12 -2.03 -2.70
N PRO A 40 1.42 -2.38 -2.84
CA PRO A 40 2.56 -1.59 -2.36
C PRO A 40 2.75 -0.31 -3.19
N THR A 41 1.98 0.70 -2.83
CA THR A 41 1.88 1.99 -3.54
C THR A 41 2.55 3.13 -2.79
N GLN A 42 2.85 2.94 -1.50
CA GLN A 42 3.57 3.92 -0.71
C GLN A 42 5.07 3.82 -0.98
N ARG A 43 5.71 4.96 -1.26
CA ARG A 43 7.18 5.01 -1.37
C ARG A 43 7.78 4.70 0.00
N PRO A 44 8.71 3.74 0.11
CA PRO A 44 9.23 3.28 1.38
C PRO A 44 10.21 4.27 2.02
N VAL A 45 10.82 5.15 1.23
CA VAL A 45 11.67 6.26 1.70
C VAL A 45 11.14 7.57 1.11
N THR A 46 10.90 8.57 1.96
CA THR A 46 10.25 9.84 1.58
C THR A 46 11.12 10.76 0.71
N ASN A 47 12.44 10.78 0.94
CA ASN A 47 13.36 11.76 0.34
C ASN A 47 14.49 11.15 -0.51
N GLY A 48 14.42 9.86 -0.84
CA GLY A 48 15.48 9.20 -1.61
C GLY A 48 15.08 9.02 -3.06
N ASP A 49 15.84 9.60 -4.00
CA ASP A 49 15.72 9.27 -5.43
C ASP A 49 16.00 7.78 -5.67
N ILE A 50 15.47 7.23 -6.77
CA ILE A 50 15.81 5.87 -7.16
C ILE A 50 17.27 5.89 -7.61
N GLY A 51 18.15 5.20 -6.88
CA GLY A 51 19.56 5.11 -7.21
C GLY A 51 19.82 4.05 -8.27
N SER A 52 19.32 2.84 -8.06
CA SER A 52 19.42 1.74 -9.02
C SER A 52 18.08 1.07 -9.25
N GLY A 53 17.76 0.87 -10.53
CA GLY A 53 16.54 0.20 -10.98
C GLY A 53 16.61 -1.33 -10.96
N PHE A 54 15.45 -1.95 -11.12
CA PHE A 54 15.28 -3.40 -11.30
C PHE A 54 15.81 -3.85 -12.67
N GLY A 55 16.40 -5.05 -12.75
CA GLY A 55 16.78 -5.67 -14.01
C GLY A 55 18.25 -6.09 -14.11
N TRP A 56 18.65 -6.56 -15.29
CA TRP A 56 20.00 -7.06 -15.54
C TRP A 56 21.01 -5.91 -15.58
N ARG A 57 22.03 -5.99 -14.72
CA ARG A 57 23.14 -5.04 -14.68
C ARG A 57 24.47 -5.72 -14.38
N ILE A 58 25.56 -4.96 -14.46
CA ILE A 58 26.85 -5.40 -13.93
C ILE A 58 26.80 -5.20 -12.41
N ASP A 59 27.04 -6.27 -11.67
CA ASP A 59 27.15 -6.26 -10.22
C ASP A 59 28.37 -5.40 -9.80
N PRO A 60 28.18 -4.36 -8.98
CA PRO A 60 29.24 -3.43 -8.63
C PRO A 60 30.33 -4.04 -7.73
N ILE A 61 30.06 -5.20 -7.10
CA ILE A 61 30.99 -5.87 -6.20
C ILE A 61 31.77 -6.96 -6.94
N THR A 62 31.08 -7.78 -7.76
CA THR A 62 31.73 -8.90 -8.47
C THR A 62 32.20 -8.55 -9.89
N GLY A 63 31.68 -7.48 -10.48
CA GLY A 63 31.92 -7.11 -11.87
C GLY A 63 31.23 -8.03 -12.89
N GLN A 64 30.41 -8.96 -12.44
CA GLN A 64 29.71 -9.93 -13.30
C GLN A 64 28.29 -9.48 -13.60
N ARG A 65 27.70 -10.00 -14.68
CA ARG A 65 26.30 -9.72 -15.01
C ARG A 65 25.38 -10.44 -14.03
N ALA A 66 24.55 -9.68 -13.32
CA ALA A 66 23.58 -10.17 -12.35
C ALA A 66 22.21 -9.50 -12.52
N LEU A 67 21.16 -10.17 -12.07
CA LEU A 67 19.82 -9.60 -12.00
C LEU A 67 19.68 -8.85 -10.67
N HIS A 68 19.34 -7.57 -10.75
CA HIS A 68 18.93 -6.79 -9.60
C HIS A 68 17.42 -6.95 -9.38
N THR A 69 17.04 -7.61 -8.30
CA THR A 69 15.66 -8.05 -8.00
C THR A 69 14.80 -6.98 -7.31
N GLY A 70 15.30 -5.75 -7.17
CA GLY A 70 14.59 -4.68 -6.49
C GLY A 70 14.98 -3.28 -6.99
N LEU A 71 14.61 -2.28 -6.20
CA LEU A 71 15.01 -0.89 -6.31
C LEU A 71 15.90 -0.51 -5.13
N ASP A 72 16.99 0.19 -5.44
CA ASP A 72 17.87 0.77 -4.43
C ASP A 72 17.51 2.24 -4.21
N PHE A 73 17.27 2.62 -2.96
CA PHE A 73 17.05 4.00 -2.52
C PHE A 73 18.24 4.45 -1.66
N PRO A 74 19.19 5.22 -2.24
CA PRO A 74 20.28 5.80 -1.46
C PRO A 74 19.74 6.73 -0.38
N ALA A 75 20.14 6.49 0.86
CA ALA A 75 19.69 7.26 2.01
C ALA A 75 20.66 7.09 3.17
N SER A 76 20.78 8.12 4.01
CA SER A 76 21.63 8.06 5.21
C SER A 76 21.15 6.98 6.18
N ILE A 77 22.09 6.39 6.92
CA ILE A 77 21.76 5.47 8.01
C ILE A 77 20.83 6.18 9.00
N GLY A 78 19.79 5.49 9.48
CA GLY A 78 18.77 6.04 10.36
C GLY A 78 17.57 6.65 9.63
N THR A 79 17.58 6.74 8.29
CA THR A 79 16.42 7.23 7.54
C THR A 79 15.22 6.30 7.76
N PRO A 80 14.02 6.81 8.12
CA PRO A 80 12.85 5.97 8.31
C PRO A 80 12.46 5.18 7.05
N ILE A 81 12.16 3.90 7.24
CA ILE A 81 11.60 3.00 6.22
C ILE A 81 10.14 2.78 6.56
N LEU A 82 9.27 3.09 5.60
CA LEU A 82 7.83 2.96 5.72
C LEU A 82 7.33 1.72 4.96
N ALA A 83 6.34 1.04 5.51
CA ALA A 83 5.66 -0.07 4.83
C ALA A 83 4.94 0.42 3.56
N ALA A 84 5.26 -0.19 2.42
CA ALA A 84 4.71 0.18 1.12
C ALA A 84 3.19 -0.10 1.01
N ALA A 85 2.69 -1.08 1.77
CA ALA A 85 1.29 -1.45 1.90
C ALA A 85 1.00 -2.02 3.30
N GLY A 86 -0.29 -2.20 3.62
CA GLY A 86 -0.69 -2.89 4.84
C GLY A 86 -0.56 -4.41 4.70
N GLY A 87 -0.21 -5.12 5.77
CA GLY A 87 0.05 -6.56 5.72
C GLY A 87 0.47 -7.16 7.06
N ILE A 88 1.01 -8.37 7.01
CA ILE A 88 1.55 -9.10 8.17
C ILE A 88 3.04 -9.31 7.94
N VAL A 89 3.86 -9.05 8.96
CA VAL A 89 5.30 -9.33 8.90
C VAL A 89 5.50 -10.85 8.93
N VAL A 90 6.04 -11.41 7.85
CA VAL A 90 6.26 -12.87 7.71
C VAL A 90 7.71 -13.28 7.97
N ALA A 91 8.66 -12.36 7.79
CA ALA A 91 10.06 -12.54 8.15
C ALA A 91 10.65 -11.28 8.77
N GLN A 92 11.51 -11.48 9.77
CA GLN A 92 12.37 -10.48 10.39
C GLN A 92 13.64 -11.22 10.82
N GLU A 93 14.69 -11.17 10.00
CA GLU A 93 15.88 -11.97 10.20
C GLU A 93 17.13 -11.33 9.59
N PHE A 94 18.29 -11.94 9.84
CA PHE A 94 19.55 -11.56 9.21
C PHE A 94 19.89 -12.55 8.10
N HIS A 95 20.13 -12.05 6.89
CA HIS A 95 20.61 -12.82 5.74
C HIS A 95 21.98 -12.31 5.29
N PRO A 96 22.95 -13.15 4.90
CA PRO A 96 24.29 -12.69 4.52
C PRO A 96 24.29 -11.63 3.41
N GLU A 97 23.48 -11.83 2.37
CA GLU A 97 23.37 -10.88 1.25
C GLU A 97 22.53 -9.64 1.63
N TYR A 98 21.36 -9.82 2.26
CA TYR A 98 20.39 -8.74 2.51
C TYR A 98 20.61 -8.00 3.84
N GLY A 99 21.51 -8.50 4.69
CA GLY A 99 21.69 -7.98 6.05
C GLY A 99 20.45 -8.21 6.90
N ASN A 100 20.15 -7.25 7.77
CA ASN A 100 18.87 -7.25 8.47
C ASN A 100 17.76 -6.96 7.45
N MET A 101 16.78 -7.86 7.39
CA MET A 101 15.67 -7.77 6.45
C MET A 101 14.32 -8.01 7.10
N ILE A 102 13.30 -7.43 6.47
CA ILE A 102 11.90 -7.58 6.83
C ILE A 102 11.14 -7.99 5.57
N GLU A 103 10.23 -8.94 5.70
CA GLU A 103 9.24 -9.24 4.67
C GLU A 103 7.83 -9.04 5.21
N ILE A 104 7.00 -8.39 4.41
CA ILE A 104 5.59 -8.16 4.72
C ILE A 104 4.76 -8.82 3.63
N ASP A 105 3.88 -9.74 4.04
CA ASP A 105 2.86 -10.34 3.20
C ASP A 105 1.61 -9.45 3.20
N HIS A 106 1.20 -9.05 2.01
CA HIS A 106 0.03 -8.22 1.78
C HIS A 106 -1.19 -9.02 1.32
N GLY A 107 -1.10 -10.35 1.27
CA GLY A 107 -2.11 -11.25 0.73
C GLY A 107 -2.02 -11.40 -0.79
N ASN A 108 -2.70 -12.41 -1.35
CA ASN A 108 -2.63 -12.77 -2.78
C ASN A 108 -1.19 -13.02 -3.28
N ASP A 109 -0.37 -13.67 -2.45
CA ASP A 109 1.04 -13.98 -2.74
C ASP A 109 1.87 -12.75 -3.13
N LEU A 110 1.52 -11.58 -2.58
CA LEU A 110 2.20 -10.30 -2.78
C LEU A 110 3.02 -9.96 -1.54
N ILE A 111 4.34 -10.05 -1.68
CA ILE A 111 5.29 -9.81 -0.58
C ILE A 111 6.16 -8.60 -0.93
N THR A 112 6.43 -7.75 0.05
CA THR A 112 7.49 -6.74 -0.05
C THR A 112 8.65 -7.09 0.86
N ARG A 113 9.87 -6.91 0.37
CA ARG A 113 11.11 -7.11 1.13
C ARG A 113 11.83 -5.77 1.32
N TYR A 114 12.31 -5.54 2.53
CA TYR A 114 13.09 -4.37 2.93
C TYR A 114 14.40 -4.88 3.51
N ALA A 115 15.52 -4.55 2.87
CA ALA A 115 16.83 -5.07 3.22
C ALA A 115 17.82 -3.96 3.62
N HIS A 116 18.97 -4.39 4.13
CA HIS A 116 20.09 -3.57 4.59
C HIS A 116 19.74 -2.63 5.75
N THR A 117 18.78 -3.00 6.61
CA THR A 117 18.32 -2.13 7.70
C THR A 117 19.34 -2.03 8.84
N SER A 118 19.41 -0.88 9.52
CA SER A 118 20.21 -0.72 10.74
C SER A 118 19.46 -1.16 11.99
N LYS A 119 18.17 -0.80 12.06
CA LYS A 119 17.28 -1.04 13.19
C LYS A 119 15.90 -1.41 12.68
N VAL A 120 15.24 -2.33 13.39
CA VAL A 120 13.92 -2.84 13.05
C VAL A 120 12.97 -2.59 14.23
N PHE A 121 11.76 -2.11 13.94
CA PHE A 121 10.74 -1.76 14.93
C PHE A 121 9.59 -2.76 15.02
N VAL A 122 9.49 -3.67 14.06
CA VAL A 122 8.41 -4.68 13.95
C VAL A 122 8.96 -6.08 14.09
N LYS A 123 8.11 -7.04 14.45
CA LYS A 123 8.46 -8.44 14.64
C LYS A 123 7.58 -9.32 13.75
N LYS A 124 8.04 -10.54 13.49
CA LYS A 124 7.25 -11.55 12.79
C LYS A 124 5.90 -11.76 13.48
N GLY A 125 4.82 -11.71 12.71
CA GLY A 125 3.44 -11.79 13.17
C GLY A 125 2.76 -10.43 13.38
N ASP A 126 3.50 -9.32 13.37
CA ASP A 126 2.91 -7.99 13.55
C ASP A 126 2.07 -7.57 12.34
N LEU A 127 0.92 -6.95 12.62
CA LEU A 127 0.11 -6.26 11.62
C LEU A 127 0.67 -4.86 11.38
N VAL A 128 0.98 -4.56 10.12
CA VAL A 128 1.47 -3.25 9.70
C VAL A 128 0.48 -2.53 8.81
N ARG A 129 0.40 -1.21 8.96
CA ARG A 129 -0.41 -0.35 8.10
C ARG A 129 0.45 0.24 6.99
N ARG A 130 -0.14 0.52 5.84
CA ARG A 130 0.52 1.29 4.78
C ARG A 130 1.03 2.62 5.35
N GLY A 131 2.31 2.92 5.12
CA GLY A 131 2.97 4.13 5.62
C GLY A 131 3.43 4.08 7.07
N GLN A 132 3.24 2.95 7.77
CA GLN A 132 3.80 2.75 9.11
C GLN A 132 5.32 2.62 9.03
N GLU A 133 6.03 3.27 9.94
CA GLU A 133 7.47 3.09 10.11
C GLU A 133 7.78 1.70 10.65
N ILE A 134 8.62 0.96 9.93
CA ILE A 134 8.95 -0.45 10.22
C ILE A 134 10.42 -0.66 10.56
N ALA A 135 11.30 0.21 10.06
CA ALA A 135 12.74 0.09 10.22
C ALA A 135 13.45 1.41 9.91
N GLU A 136 14.76 1.42 10.08
CA GLU A 136 15.67 2.47 9.66
C GLU A 136 16.66 1.93 8.60
N VAL A 137 16.97 2.78 7.61
CA VAL A 137 18.01 2.50 6.60
C VAL A 137 19.34 2.23 7.30
N GLY A 138 20.07 1.24 6.82
CA GLY A 138 21.39 0.89 7.32
C GLY A 138 22.38 0.63 6.20
N ASN A 139 23.33 -0.24 6.52
CA ASN A 139 24.40 -0.68 5.64
C ASN A 139 24.84 -2.10 6.03
N THR A 140 23.86 -2.97 6.33
CA THR A 140 24.11 -4.34 6.80
C THR A 140 24.03 -5.33 5.64
N GLY A 141 24.73 -6.46 5.77
CA GLY A 141 24.84 -7.46 4.70
C GLY A 141 25.81 -7.02 3.62
N ARG A 142 25.53 -7.37 2.36
CA ARG A 142 26.40 -7.09 1.23
C ARG A 142 25.96 -5.82 0.51
N THR A 143 26.63 -4.72 0.81
CA THR A 143 26.31 -3.39 0.26
C THR A 143 27.57 -2.64 -0.17
N THR A 144 27.42 -1.65 -1.05
CA THR A 144 28.50 -0.70 -1.40
C THR A 144 28.43 0.61 -0.61
N GLY A 145 27.33 0.86 0.08
CA GLY A 145 27.08 2.06 0.89
C GLY A 145 25.65 2.10 1.41
N PRO A 146 25.29 3.08 2.26
CA PRO A 146 23.97 3.17 2.86
C PRO A 146 22.84 3.35 1.85
N HIS A 147 21.90 2.42 1.85
CA HIS A 147 20.68 2.45 1.02
C HIS A 147 19.63 1.48 1.56
N LEU A 148 18.38 1.67 1.15
CA LEU A 148 17.35 0.64 1.23
C LEU A 148 17.35 -0.15 -0.08
N HIS A 149 17.43 -1.47 0.01
CA HIS A 149 17.08 -2.36 -1.10
C HIS A 149 15.63 -2.85 -0.90
N PHE A 150 14.77 -2.53 -1.86
CA PHE A 150 13.32 -2.78 -1.81
C PHE A 150 12.88 -3.69 -2.95
N GLU A 151 12.24 -4.81 -2.62
CA GLU A 151 11.74 -5.76 -3.61
C GLU A 151 10.21 -5.93 -3.50
N VAL A 152 9.58 -6.27 -4.62
CA VAL A 152 8.18 -6.69 -4.70
C VAL A 152 8.15 -8.06 -5.34
N TRP A 153 7.50 -9.01 -4.67
CA TRP A 153 7.36 -10.39 -5.12
C TRP A 153 5.89 -10.71 -5.33
N VAL A 154 5.55 -11.29 -6.49
CA VAL A 154 4.19 -11.69 -6.85
C VAL A 154 4.21 -13.15 -7.25
N HIS A 155 3.47 -14.00 -6.53
CA HIS A 155 3.47 -15.45 -6.72
C HIS A 155 4.89 -16.04 -6.73
N GLY A 156 5.75 -15.56 -5.82
CA GLY A 156 7.14 -16.01 -5.70
C GLY A 156 8.10 -15.53 -6.80
N VAL A 157 7.68 -14.61 -7.67
CA VAL A 157 8.54 -14.03 -8.72
C VAL A 157 8.77 -12.54 -8.44
N ALA A 158 10.04 -12.12 -8.42
CA ALA A 158 10.41 -10.72 -8.28
C ALA A 158 9.87 -9.89 -9.46
N GLN A 159 9.19 -8.80 -9.15
CA GLN A 159 8.64 -7.85 -10.09
C GLN A 159 9.30 -6.49 -9.91
N ASP A 160 9.32 -5.70 -10.99
CA ASP A 160 9.79 -4.33 -10.96
C ASP A 160 8.94 -3.47 -9.99
N PRO A 161 9.50 -3.02 -8.84
CA PRO A 161 8.76 -2.26 -7.84
C PRO A 161 8.30 -0.89 -8.34
N GLU A 162 8.96 -0.31 -9.34
CA GLU A 162 8.67 1.05 -9.82
C GLU A 162 7.24 1.13 -10.36
N LYS A 163 6.77 0.08 -11.02
CA LYS A 163 5.41 -0.03 -11.57
C LYS A 163 4.33 0.07 -10.48
N PHE A 164 4.58 -0.49 -9.30
CA PHE A 164 3.65 -0.45 -8.17
C PHE A 164 3.62 0.93 -7.51
N LEU A 165 4.79 1.53 -7.32
CA LEU A 165 4.92 2.86 -6.72
C LEU A 165 4.29 3.96 -7.61
N LEU A 166 4.47 3.88 -8.93
CA LEU A 166 3.86 4.81 -9.89
C LEU A 166 2.33 4.69 -9.93
N ALA A 167 1.79 3.47 -9.87
CA ALA A 167 0.34 3.26 -9.79
C ALA A 167 -0.28 3.94 -8.56
N GLY A 168 0.46 3.96 -7.44
CA GLY A 168 0.12 4.72 -6.24
C GLY A 168 -0.03 6.22 -6.48
N GLN A 169 0.98 6.84 -7.11
CA GLN A 169 1.02 8.28 -7.39
C GLN A 169 -0.10 8.72 -8.35
N GLN A 170 -0.37 7.94 -9.41
CA GLN A 170 -1.43 8.23 -10.38
C GLN A 170 -2.83 8.12 -9.74
N SER A 171 -3.03 7.18 -8.81
CA SER A 171 -4.31 7.04 -8.11
C SER A 171 -4.59 8.23 -7.18
N LEU A 172 -3.58 8.74 -6.48
CA LEU A 172 -3.68 9.94 -5.63
C LEU A 172 -3.92 11.20 -6.48
N GLY A 173 -3.20 11.37 -7.59
CA GLY A 173 -3.40 12.49 -8.51
C GLY A 173 -4.81 12.55 -9.08
N ASN A 174 -5.35 11.41 -9.52
CA ASN A 174 -6.72 11.31 -10.02
C ASN A 174 -7.79 11.52 -8.94
N GLN A 175 -7.53 11.11 -7.69
CA GLN A 175 -8.43 11.35 -6.57
C GLN A 175 -8.46 12.82 -6.15
N LEU A 176 -7.31 13.49 -6.09
CA LEU A 176 -7.21 14.93 -5.81
C LEU A 176 -7.86 15.77 -6.93
N ALA A 177 -7.65 15.39 -8.19
CA ALA A 177 -8.29 16.05 -9.33
C ALA A 177 -9.83 15.94 -9.27
N LYS A 178 -10.38 14.76 -8.94
CA LYS A 178 -11.82 14.54 -8.77
C LYS A 178 -12.41 15.25 -7.54
N ALA A 179 -11.69 15.29 -6.42
CA ALA A 179 -12.11 16.01 -5.22
C ALA A 179 -12.17 17.53 -5.45
N GLY A 180 -11.22 18.08 -6.21
CA GLY A 180 -11.21 19.48 -6.63
C GLY A 180 -12.40 19.85 -7.54
N THR A 181 -12.86 18.93 -8.39
CA THR A 181 -14.03 19.16 -9.27
C THR A 181 -15.37 19.01 -8.52
N ALA A 182 -15.45 18.11 -7.54
CA ALA A 182 -16.66 17.91 -6.73
C ALA A 182 -16.96 19.13 -5.82
N ALA A 183 -15.92 19.81 -5.33
CA ALA A 183 -16.07 21.03 -4.52
C ALA A 183 -16.61 22.24 -5.30
N THR A 184 -16.56 22.23 -6.64
CA THR A 184 -17.05 23.34 -7.48
C THR A 184 -18.55 23.27 -7.80
N HIS A 185 -19.24 22.17 -7.45
CA HIS A 185 -20.65 21.95 -7.82
C HIS A 185 -21.67 22.12 -6.68
N ILE A 186 -21.24 22.60 -5.51
CA ILE A 186 -22.15 22.99 -4.43
C ILE A 186 -22.70 24.39 -4.71
N LYS A 187 -23.77 24.44 -5.51
CA LYS A 187 -24.55 25.67 -5.73
C LYS A 187 -25.10 26.11 -4.36
N PRO A 188 -24.84 27.34 -3.88
CA PRO A 188 -25.37 27.77 -2.59
C PRO A 188 -26.90 27.81 -2.68
N LEU A 189 -27.56 27.07 -1.78
CA LEU A 189 -29.00 27.19 -1.53
C LEU A 189 -29.24 28.52 -0.82
N THR A 190 -29.30 29.61 -1.58
CA THR A 190 -29.81 30.89 -1.05
C THR A 190 -31.32 30.75 -0.83
N GLN A 191 -31.69 30.90 0.44
CA GLN A 191 -33.07 30.93 0.93
C GLN A 191 -33.89 31.98 0.16
N ALA A 192 -34.92 31.52 -0.55
CA ALA A 192 -36.07 32.34 -0.87
C ALA A 192 -37.13 32.07 0.22
N ALA A 193 -37.22 32.98 1.19
CA ALA A 193 -38.29 33.02 2.18
C ALA A 193 -38.91 34.43 2.21
N GLY A 194 -40.15 34.52 1.69
CA GLY A 194 -41.22 35.49 1.99
C GLY A 194 -40.94 36.99 1.77
N GLY A 195 -41.79 37.80 1.14
CA GLY A 195 -43.23 37.66 0.92
C GLY A 195 -43.99 38.70 1.74
N ARG A 196 -44.42 39.76 1.04
CA ARG A 196 -45.36 40.84 1.39
C ARG A 196 -44.84 42.04 2.16
#